data_AF-A0A3P7MPP8-F1
#
_entry.id   AF-A0A3P7MPP8-F1
#
_cell.length_a   1.000
_cell.length_b   1.000
_cell.length_c   1.000
_cell.angle_alpha   90.00
_cell.angle_beta   90.00
_cell.angle_gamma   90.00
#
_symmetry.space_group_name_H-M   'P 1'
#
loop_
_entity.id
_entity.type
_entity.pdbx_description
1 polymer ?
#
loop_
_entity_poly.entity_id
_entity_poly.type
_entity_poly.pdbx_seq_one_letter_code
_entity_poly.pdbx_strand_id
1 'polypeptide(L)'
;MTQSSNSRNIGNSSFGSSTSDVTKDDTKPKPTKKGILSLASPVDYLLLVLGSLASIIHGAGFSILGIVLGGMTTVFLKAQNSDFVLGENMSDPNGLPQLTQDEFNREVKKYCLYYLLLGVAMFVTSYIQIASFESYAEK
;
A
#
# COMPACT_ATOMS: atom_id res chain seq x y z
N MET A 1 -55.99 50.07 -23.76
CA MET A 1 -56.47 49.86 -22.38
C MET A 1 -55.40 50.38 -21.44
N THR A 2 -55.57 51.61 -20.95
CA THR A 2 -56.14 51.92 -19.60
C THR A 2 -54.94 52.13 -18.66
N GLN A 3 -54.55 53.40 -18.44
CA GLN A 3 -54.77 54.16 -17.18
C GLN A 3 -53.84 53.63 -16.07
N SER A 4 -53.16 54.42 -15.23
CA SER A 4 -53.54 55.69 -14.64
C SER A 4 -52.41 56.14 -13.70
N SER A 5 -52.33 57.44 -13.49
CA SER A 5 -52.01 58.10 -12.21
C SER A 5 -50.60 58.00 -11.60
N ASN A 6 -49.85 59.09 -11.80
CA ASN A 6 -49.66 60.15 -10.80
C ASN A 6 -49.55 59.73 -9.32
N SER A 7 -48.39 59.95 -8.68
CA SER A 7 -48.33 60.79 -7.48
C SER A 7 -46.89 61.17 -7.11
N ARG A 8 -46.74 62.40 -6.63
CA ARG A 8 -45.53 63.12 -6.18
C ARG A 8 -45.13 62.69 -4.76
N ASN A 9 -43.84 62.70 -4.43
CA ASN A 9 -43.30 63.24 -3.15
C ASN A 9 -41.75 63.29 -3.22
N ILE A 10 -41.13 64.47 -3.36
CA ILE A 10 -40.49 65.29 -2.31
C ILE A 10 -39.55 64.49 -1.38
N GLY A 11 -38.28 64.89 -1.34
CA GLY A 11 -37.44 64.67 -0.15
C GLY A 11 -35.94 64.56 -0.38
N ASN A 12 -35.24 65.67 -0.09
CA ASN A 12 -33.91 65.78 0.49
C ASN A 12 -32.61 65.32 -0.21
N SER A 13 -31.80 66.34 -0.47
CA SER A 13 -30.34 66.36 -0.42
C SER A 13 -29.76 65.90 0.93
N SER A 14 -28.68 65.11 0.89
CA SER A 14 -27.40 65.29 1.62
C SER A 14 -26.59 64.00 1.49
N PHE A 15 -25.40 64.04 0.89
CA PHE A 15 -24.12 64.18 1.61
C PHE A 15 -23.75 62.93 2.41
N GLY A 16 -22.67 62.24 2.00
CA GLY A 16 -22.00 61.31 2.90
C GLY A 16 -21.20 60.20 2.23
N SER A 17 -19.92 60.51 1.97
CA SER A 17 -18.79 59.64 2.32
C SER A 17 -18.62 58.31 1.57
N SER A 18 -17.64 58.31 0.69
CA SER A 18 -16.83 57.14 0.31
C SER A 18 -16.45 56.31 1.54
N THR A 19 -16.88 55.05 1.57
CA THR A 19 -16.14 53.99 2.24
C THR A 19 -16.01 52.85 1.24
N SER A 20 -14.80 52.66 0.76
CA SER A 20 -14.32 51.49 0.05
C SER A 20 -14.57 50.25 0.90
N ASP A 21 -15.67 49.54 0.62
CA ASP A 21 -15.87 48.18 1.10
C ASP A 21 -14.96 47.28 0.27
N VAL A 22 -13.80 46.95 0.86
CA VAL A 22 -12.98 45.82 0.43
C VAL A 22 -13.85 44.58 0.65
N THR A 23 -14.62 44.22 -0.38
CA THR A 23 -15.30 42.94 -0.43
C THR A 23 -14.22 41.87 -0.34
N LYS A 24 -14.11 41.27 0.84
CA LYS A 24 -13.38 40.03 1.05
C LYS A 24 -14.01 39.00 0.13
N ASP A 25 -13.30 38.71 -0.95
CA ASP A 25 -13.65 37.66 -1.87
C ASP A 25 -13.41 36.32 -1.16
N ASP A 26 -14.42 35.85 -0.42
CA ASP A 26 -14.49 34.50 0.14
C ASP A 26 -14.72 33.48 -0.99
N THR A 27 -13.82 33.47 -1.98
CA THR A 27 -13.76 32.40 -2.96
C THR A 27 -13.10 31.20 -2.29
N LYS A 28 -13.93 30.37 -1.63
CA LYS A 28 -13.57 29.03 -1.15
C LYS A 28 -12.81 28.32 -2.28
N PRO A 29 -11.53 27.92 -2.10
CA PRO A 29 -10.76 27.35 -3.19
C PRO A 29 -11.48 26.09 -3.66
N LYS A 30 -11.90 26.08 -4.93
CA LYS A 30 -12.51 24.89 -5.53
C LYS A 30 -11.45 23.80 -5.47
N PRO A 31 -11.70 22.65 -4.80
CA PRO A 31 -10.75 21.56 -4.80
C PRO A 31 -10.57 21.12 -6.25
N THR A 32 -9.43 21.48 -6.82
CA THR A 32 -9.03 21.01 -8.14
C THR A 32 -8.93 19.50 -8.03
N LYS A 33 -9.52 18.75 -8.98
CA LYS A 33 -9.52 17.27 -8.97
C LYS A 33 -8.10 16.68 -9.00
N LYS A 34 -7.11 17.51 -9.29
CA LYS A 34 -5.70 17.33 -8.95
C LYS A 34 -5.48 17.94 -7.56
N GLY A 35 -5.86 17.20 -6.51
CA GLY A 35 -5.70 17.64 -5.12
C GLY A 35 -4.22 17.84 -4.73
N ILE A 36 -3.92 17.72 -3.44
CA ILE A 36 -2.59 17.82 -2.78
C ILE A 36 -1.35 17.37 -3.61
N LEU A 37 -1.52 16.42 -4.54
CA LEU A 37 -0.49 15.92 -5.48
C LEU A 37 -0.17 16.85 -6.66
N SER A 38 -0.92 17.94 -6.88
CA SER A 38 -0.71 18.85 -8.02
C SER A 38 0.52 19.74 -7.87
N LEU A 39 1.08 19.85 -6.66
CA LEU A 39 2.31 20.59 -6.36
C LEU A 39 3.57 19.71 -6.50
N ALA A 40 3.41 18.41 -6.71
CA ALA A 40 4.50 17.45 -6.78
C ALA A 40 5.31 17.66 -8.07
N SER A 41 6.64 17.72 -7.92
CA SER A 41 7.58 17.73 -9.04
C SER A 41 7.49 16.41 -9.83
N PRO A 42 7.82 16.36 -11.13
CA PRO A 42 7.89 15.11 -11.89
C PRO A 42 8.75 14.03 -11.21
N VAL A 43 9.75 14.40 -10.41
CA VAL A 43 10.57 13.48 -9.61
C VAL A 43 9.76 12.84 -8.47
N ASP A 44 8.91 13.62 -7.80
CA ASP A 44 8.08 13.16 -6.68
C ASP A 44 7.05 12.12 -7.14
N TYR A 45 6.53 12.29 -8.36
CA TYR A 45 5.64 11.31 -8.98
C TYR A 45 6.36 9.98 -9.27
N LEU A 46 7.64 10.02 -9.68
CA LEU A 46 8.45 8.81 -9.88
C LEU A 46 8.72 8.08 -8.56
N LEU A 47 9.05 8.80 -7.48
CA LEU A 47 9.23 8.20 -6.15
C LEU A 47 7.93 7.57 -5.65
N LEU A 48 6.79 8.22 -5.85
CA LEU A 48 5.48 7.71 -5.44
C LEU A 48 5.14 6.39 -6.16
N VAL A 49 5.35 6.34 -7.47
CA VAL A 49 5.12 5.12 -8.28
C VAL A 49 6.07 4.01 -7.85
N LEU A 50 7.37 4.32 -7.69
CA LEU A 50 8.37 3.33 -7.29
C LEU A 50 8.08 2.76 -5.89
N GLY A 51 7.77 3.62 -4.92
CA GLY A 51 7.39 3.21 -3.57
C GLY A 51 6.11 2.37 -3.55
N SER A 52 5.13 2.72 -4.40
CA SER A 52 3.89 1.93 -4.53
C SER A 52 4.14 0.54 -5.12
N LEU A 53 4.98 0.43 -6.16
CA LEU A 53 5.38 -0.86 -6.71
C LEU A 53 6.13 -1.71 -5.68
N ALA A 54 7.08 -1.11 -4.95
CA ALA A 54 7.78 -1.77 -3.85
C ALA A 54 6.82 -2.24 -2.75
N SER A 55 5.78 -1.45 -2.43
CA SER A 55 4.75 -1.82 -1.46
C SER A 55 3.89 -3.00 -1.87
N ILE A 56 3.54 -3.11 -3.15
CA ILE A 56 2.79 -4.27 -3.67
C ILE A 56 3.64 -5.53 -3.54
N ILE A 57 4.91 -5.45 -3.94
CA ILE A 57 5.86 -6.56 -3.82
C ILE A 57 6.06 -6.95 -2.35
N HIS A 58 6.26 -5.97 -1.47
CA HIS A 58 6.43 -6.20 -0.03
C HIS A 58 5.20 -6.87 0.59
N GLY A 59 3.99 -6.42 0.23
CA GLY A 59 2.74 -7.02 0.68
C GLY A 59 2.59 -8.49 0.25
N ALA A 60 3.03 -8.84 -0.97
CA ALA A 60 3.01 -10.22 -1.46
C ALA A 60 3.98 -11.15 -0.71
N GLY A 61 4.99 -10.59 -0.04
CA GLY A 61 5.97 -11.36 0.73
C GLY A 61 5.35 -12.22 1.83
N PHE A 62 4.29 -11.72 2.49
CA PHE A 62 3.59 -12.49 3.51
C PHE A 62 2.85 -13.70 2.91
N SER A 63 2.22 -13.54 1.75
CA SER A 63 1.58 -14.65 1.03
C SER A 63 2.60 -15.70 0.59
N ILE A 64 3.75 -15.26 0.05
CA ILE A 64 4.84 -16.16 -0.35
C ILE A 64 5.40 -16.91 0.86
N LEU A 65 5.58 -16.22 1.99
CA LEU A 65 6.02 -16.83 3.25
C LEU A 65 5.11 -17.99 3.67
N GLY A 66 3.78 -17.81 3.53
CA GLY A 66 2.80 -18.85 3.81
C GLY A 66 2.95 -20.09 2.91
N ILE A 67 3.24 -19.90 1.62
CA ILE A 67 3.47 -21.00 0.67
C ILE A 67 4.74 -21.77 1.03
N VAL A 68 5.84 -21.06 1.33
CA VAL A 68 7.11 -21.65 1.73
C VAL A 68 6.95 -22.45 3.03
N LEU A 69 6.19 -21.92 3.99
CA LEU A 69 5.87 -22.60 5.25
C LEU A 69 5.08 -23.88 5.01
N GLY A 70 4.02 -23.83 4.20
CA GLY A 70 3.23 -25.02 3.86
C GLY A 70 4.06 -26.10 3.17
N GLY A 71 4.98 -25.71 2.27
CA GLY A 71 5.94 -26.62 1.64
C GLY A 71 6.85 -27.32 2.66
N MET A 72 7.42 -26.56 3.60
CA MET A 72 8.26 -27.10 4.67
C MET A 72 7.48 -28.03 5.61
N THR A 73 6.25 -27.66 5.99
CA THR A 73 5.37 -28.51 6.80
C THR A 73 5.08 -29.84 6.10
N THR A 74 4.83 -29.83 4.78
CA THR A 74 4.60 -31.05 4.00
C THR A 74 5.81 -31.99 4.04
N VAL A 75 7.02 -31.43 3.97
CA VAL A 75 8.27 -32.21 4.10
C VAL A 75 8.38 -32.82 5.50
N PHE A 76 8.05 -32.08 6.56
CA PHE A 76 8.05 -32.63 7.92
C PHE A 76 7.00 -33.72 8.12
N LEU A 77 5.81 -33.59 7.54
CA LEU A 77 4.80 -34.65 7.58
C LEU A 77 5.30 -35.93 6.89
N LYS A 78 5.99 -35.81 5.75
CA LYS A 78 6.60 -36.96 5.06
C LYS A 78 7.73 -37.60 5.87
N ALA A 79 8.54 -36.79 6.55
CA ALA A 79 9.56 -37.28 7.46
C ALA A 79 8.97 -38.06 8.64
N GLN A 80 7.82 -37.63 9.18
CA GLN A 80 7.15 -38.39 10.24
C GLN A 80 6.66 -39.77 9.80
N ASN A 81 6.32 -39.95 8.52
CA ASN A 81 5.95 -41.25 7.95
C ASN A 81 7.14 -42.01 7.33
N SER A 82 8.37 -41.68 7.71
CA SER A 82 9.56 -42.31 7.12
C SER A 82 10.25 -43.25 8.09
N ASP A 83 10.91 -44.26 7.53
CA ASP A 83 11.60 -45.30 8.28
C ASP A 83 12.72 -44.76 9.19
N PHE A 84 13.30 -43.58 8.90
CA PHE A 84 14.35 -43.00 9.76
C PHE A 84 13.80 -42.34 11.05
N VAL A 85 12.51 -42.01 11.08
CA VAL A 85 11.83 -41.46 12.26
C VAL A 85 11.05 -42.53 13.01
N LEU A 86 10.33 -43.37 12.28
CA LEU A 86 9.50 -44.43 12.85
C LEU A 86 10.32 -45.69 13.17
N GLY A 87 11.28 -46.06 12.34
CA GLY A 87 11.95 -47.37 12.36
C GLY A 87 11.52 -48.23 11.18
N GLU A 88 12.38 -49.16 10.74
CA GLU A 88 12.12 -50.00 9.56
C GLU A 88 10.77 -50.74 9.63
N ASN A 89 10.05 -50.76 8.51
CA ASN A 89 8.76 -51.46 8.33
C ASN A 89 7.61 -50.96 9.22
N MET A 90 7.76 -49.81 9.88
CA MET A 90 6.70 -49.19 10.68
C MET A 90 5.97 -48.04 9.98
N SER A 91 6.37 -47.71 8.75
CA SER A 91 5.73 -46.68 7.93
C SER A 91 4.38 -47.15 7.39
N ASP A 92 3.38 -46.25 7.35
CA ASP A 92 2.05 -46.56 6.83
C ASP A 92 2.08 -46.60 5.29
N PRO A 93 1.78 -47.75 4.65
CA PRO A 93 1.74 -47.87 3.19
C PRO A 93 0.58 -47.11 2.54
N ASN A 94 -0.45 -46.72 3.30
CA ASN A 94 -1.54 -45.84 2.84
C ASN A 94 -1.28 -44.36 3.17
N GLY A 95 -0.16 -44.06 3.85
CA GLY A 95 0.22 -42.73 4.29
C GLY A 95 0.89 -41.89 3.21
N LEU A 96 1.50 -40.78 3.62
CA LEU A 96 2.29 -39.94 2.71
C LEU A 96 3.52 -40.70 2.21
N PRO A 97 3.98 -40.45 0.97
CA PRO A 97 5.17 -41.09 0.44
C PRO A 97 6.37 -40.85 1.35
N GLN A 98 7.09 -41.92 1.65
CA GLN A 98 8.24 -41.88 2.53
C GLN A 98 9.35 -41.00 1.96
N LEU A 99 10.12 -40.39 2.84
CA LEU A 99 11.22 -39.51 2.50
C LEU A 99 12.50 -40.04 3.13
N THR A 100 13.55 -40.25 2.34
CA THR A 100 14.87 -40.62 2.86
C THR A 100 15.47 -39.45 3.65
N GLN A 101 16.32 -39.74 4.63
CA GLN A 101 16.99 -38.73 5.46
C GLN A 101 17.81 -37.72 4.64
N ASP A 102 18.48 -38.17 3.57
CA ASP A 102 19.25 -37.29 2.67
C ASP A 102 18.34 -36.32 1.91
N GLU A 103 17.21 -36.83 1.43
CA GLU A 103 16.16 -36.08 0.75
C GLU A 103 15.57 -35.01 1.68
N PHE A 104 15.29 -35.40 2.93
CA PHE A 104 14.81 -34.51 3.98
C PHE A 104 15.79 -33.35 4.25
N ASN A 105 17.06 -33.68 4.48
CA ASN A 105 18.10 -32.68 4.74
C ASN A 105 18.26 -31.70 3.57
N ARG A 106 18.14 -32.19 2.33
CA ARG A 106 18.21 -31.36 1.13
C ARG A 106 17.03 -30.40 1.02
N GLU A 107 15.81 -30.90 1.24
CA GLU A 107 14.61 -30.07 1.18
C GLU A 107 14.61 -29.01 2.29
N VAL A 108 14.94 -29.36 3.54
CA VAL A 108 15.02 -28.40 4.66
C VAL A 108 16.04 -27.29 4.37
N LYS A 109 17.22 -27.64 3.84
CA LYS A 109 18.23 -26.65 3.43
C LYS A 109 17.71 -25.72 2.33
N LYS A 110 16.99 -26.26 1.34
CA LYS A 110 16.39 -25.48 0.25
C LYS A 110 15.35 -24.48 0.78
N TYR A 111 14.44 -24.91 1.66
CA TYR A 111 13.46 -24.02 2.28
C TYR A 111 14.12 -22.96 3.17
N CYS A 112 15.17 -23.30 3.92
CA CYS A 112 15.95 -22.34 4.69
C CYS A 112 16.55 -21.23 3.80
N LEU A 113 17.11 -21.60 2.64
CA LEU A 113 17.64 -20.64 1.68
C LEU A 113 16.54 -19.77 1.06
N TYR A 114 15.35 -20.32 0.78
CA TYR A 114 14.20 -19.53 0.34
C TYR A 114 13.75 -18.51 1.39
N TYR A 115 13.72 -18.88 2.68
CA TYR A 115 13.42 -17.94 3.75
C TYR A 115 14.45 -16.81 3.84
N LEU A 116 15.73 -17.13 3.70
CA LEU A 116 16.80 -16.14 3.71
C LEU A 116 16.66 -15.14 2.56
N LEU A 117 16.48 -15.64 1.33
CA LEU A 117 16.31 -14.80 0.15
C LEU A 117 15.06 -13.94 0.25
N LEU A 118 13.94 -14.51 0.72
CA LEU A 118 12.71 -13.77 0.94
C LEU A 118 12.90 -12.68 1.99
N GLY A 119 13.60 -12.95 3.09
CA GLY A 119 13.91 -11.97 4.12
C GLY A 119 14.74 -10.80 3.59
N VAL A 120 15.78 -11.07 2.81
CA VAL A 120 16.60 -10.03 2.16
C VAL A 120 15.78 -9.22 1.16
N ALA A 121 14.97 -9.87 0.32
CA ALA A 121 14.12 -9.18 -0.64
C ALA A 121 13.11 -8.27 0.07
N MET A 122 12.47 -8.75 1.12
CA MET A 122 11.53 -7.98 1.94
C MET A 122 12.18 -6.80 2.64
N PHE A 123 13.41 -6.98 3.14
CA PHE A 123 14.18 -5.90 3.75
C PHE A 123 14.53 -4.79 2.76
N VAL A 124 14.97 -5.16 1.55
CA VAL A 124 15.29 -4.17 0.50
C VAL A 124 14.04 -3.45 0.03
N THR A 125 12.94 -4.17 -0.23
CA THR A 125 11.70 -3.57 -0.72
C THR A 125 11.07 -2.66 0.32
N SER A 126 11.12 -3.02 1.61
CA SER A 126 10.59 -2.17 2.67
C SER A 126 11.42 -0.89 2.83
N TYR A 127 12.74 -0.98 2.73
CA TYR A 127 13.60 0.20 2.74
C TYR A 127 13.26 1.17 1.61
N ILE A 128 13.16 0.67 0.38
CA ILE A 128 12.81 1.51 -0.79
C ILE A 128 11.42 2.12 -0.63
N GLN A 129 10.43 1.33 -0.22
CA GLN A 129 9.07 1.79 0.00
C GLN A 129 9.01 2.93 1.04
N ILE A 130 9.62 2.71 2.21
CA ILE A 130 9.59 3.69 3.31
C ILE A 130 10.35 4.95 2.91
N ALA A 131 11.56 4.82 2.37
CA ALA A 131 12.36 5.95 1.94
C ALA A 131 11.67 6.78 0.84
N SER A 132 10.96 6.12 -0.08
CA SER A 132 10.23 6.81 -1.15
C SER A 132 9.05 7.62 -0.62
N PHE A 133 8.27 7.06 0.32
CA PHE A 133 7.14 7.78 0.91
C PHE A 133 7.57 8.88 1.87
N GLU A 134 8.65 8.65 2.64
CA GLU A 134 9.23 9.67 3.53
C GLU A 134 9.80 10.84 2.74
N SER A 135 10.61 10.57 1.71
CA SER A 135 11.21 11.61 0.85
C SER A 135 10.17 12.45 0.10
N TYR A 136 9.01 11.86 -0.19
CA TYR A 136 7.86 12.56 -0.76
C TYR A 136 7.14 13.43 0.28
N ALA A 137 7.00 12.93 1.52
CA ALA A 137 6.31 13.67 2.58
C ALA A 137 7.10 14.86 3.14
N GLU A 138 8.43 14.85 3.00
CA GLU A 138 9.30 15.97 3.39
C GLU A 138 9.22 17.16 2.42
N LYS A 139 8.84 16.93 1.17
CA LYS A 139 8.77 17.95 0.11
C LYS A 139 7.40 18.62 0.03
#